data_AF-S2JYJ9-F1
#
_entry.id   AF-S2JYJ9-F1
#
_cell.length_a   1.000
_cell.length_b   1.000
_cell.length_c   1.000
_cell.angle_alpha   90.00
_cell.angle_beta   90.00
_cell.angle_gamma   90.00
#
_symmetry.space_group_name_H-M   'P 1'
#
loop_
_entity.id
_entity.type
_entity.pdbx_description
1 polymer ?
#
loop_
_entity_poly.entity_id
_entity_poly.type
_entity_poly.pdbx_seq_one_letter_code
_entity_poly.pdbx_strand_id
1 'polypeptide(L)'
;MEQEEEEDCTAQESTEILQLEHHIVYSASYQVPVIYFKASFSDGSPLSHKEIFEYIIPDAYQNAVVSQNDHPILGTPCWYIHPCDTRSLMNTMTFDPLDYIKVWLSVYGPIVKCSVPISMFTE
;
A
#
# COMPACT_ATOMS: atom_id res chain seq x y z
N MET A 1 -22.20 -1.50 55.23
CA MET A 1 -22.00 -2.51 54.16
C MET A 1 -22.35 -1.78 52.89
N GLU A 2 -21.41 -0.97 52.42
CA GLU A 2 -21.55 -0.17 51.20
C GLU A 2 -20.36 -0.63 50.36
N GLN A 3 -20.63 -1.55 49.44
CA GLN A 3 -19.66 -1.99 48.44
C GLN A 3 -19.84 -1.03 47.27
N GLU A 4 -18.85 -0.18 47.06
CA GLU A 4 -18.67 0.56 45.82
C GLU A 4 -18.24 -0.46 44.76
N GLU A 5 -19.12 -0.73 43.80
CA GLU A 5 -18.80 -1.54 42.62
C GLU A 5 -17.98 -0.67 41.67
N GLU A 6 -16.67 -0.94 41.59
CA GLU A 6 -15.81 -0.40 40.54
C GLU A 6 -16.21 -1.03 39.20
N GLU A 7 -16.77 -0.23 38.29
CA GLU A 7 -17.01 -0.61 36.90
C GLU A 7 -15.67 -0.81 36.19
N ASP A 8 -15.28 -2.08 36.04
CA ASP A 8 -14.17 -2.54 35.19
C ASP A 8 -14.51 -2.27 33.72
N CYS A 9 -14.01 -1.14 33.19
CA CYS A 9 -14.11 -0.78 31.79
C CYS A 9 -13.19 -1.68 30.95
N THR A 10 -13.73 -2.84 30.54
CA THR A 10 -13.07 -3.70 29.55
C THR A 10 -12.84 -2.93 28.24
N ALA A 11 -11.58 -2.64 27.92
CA ALA A 11 -11.19 -2.04 26.64
C ALA A 11 -11.55 -3.01 25.50
N GLN A 12 -12.60 -2.70 24.74
CA GLN A 12 -12.89 -3.42 23.51
C GLN A 12 -11.81 -3.06 22.48
N GLU A 13 -10.97 -4.02 22.09
CA GLU A 13 -10.11 -3.85 20.91
C GLU A 13 -11.00 -3.73 19.67
N SER A 14 -11.23 -2.50 19.22
CA SER A 14 -11.94 -2.23 17.98
C SER A 14 -11.04 -2.64 16.81
N THR A 15 -11.43 -3.70 16.10
CA THR A 15 -10.80 -4.06 14.84
C THR A 15 -11.24 -3.07 13.76
N GLU A 16 -10.35 -2.20 13.32
CA GLU A 16 -10.62 -1.28 12.21
C GLU A 16 -10.50 -2.01 10.87
N ILE A 17 -11.54 -1.89 10.04
CA ILE A 17 -11.54 -2.42 8.67
C ILE A 17 -11.17 -1.29 7.71
N LEU A 18 -10.13 -1.53 6.92
CA LEU A 18 -9.66 -0.61 5.89
C LEU A 18 -10.06 -1.10 4.50
N GLN A 19 -10.53 -0.17 3.67
CA GLN A 19 -10.72 -0.38 2.25
C GLN A 19 -9.51 0.17 1.48
N LEU A 20 -8.90 -0.69 0.68
CA LEU A 20 -7.74 -0.38 -0.16
C LEU A 20 -8.10 -0.58 -1.63
N GLU A 21 -7.83 0.43 -2.44
CA GLU A 21 -8.01 0.41 -3.89
C GLU A 21 -6.65 0.68 -4.55
N HIS A 22 -6.15 -0.25 -5.35
CA HIS A 22 -4.83 -0.14 -6.00
C HIS A 22 -4.96 -0.01 -7.51
N HIS A 23 -4.28 0.99 -8.08
CA HIS A 23 -4.20 1.21 -9.52
C HIS A 23 -2.76 1.09 -9.99
N ILE A 24 -2.53 0.28 -11.02
CA ILE A 24 -1.21 0.18 -11.67
C ILE A 24 -1.28 0.96 -12.97
N VAL A 25 -0.45 2.00 -13.08
CA VAL A 25 -0.41 2.87 -14.26
C VAL A 25 1.00 2.89 -14.82
N TYR A 26 1.12 2.85 -16.14
CA TYR A 26 2.40 3.02 -16.80
C TYR A 26 2.82 4.49 -16.81
N SER A 27 4.01 4.79 -16.26
CA SER A 27 4.61 6.11 -16.38
C SER A 27 5.39 6.22 -17.68
N ALA A 28 4.95 7.10 -18.60
CA ALA A 28 5.66 7.34 -19.85
C ALA A 28 7.06 7.94 -19.63
N SER A 29 7.21 8.81 -18.61
CA SER A 29 8.49 9.47 -18.29
C SER A 29 9.53 8.50 -17.74
N TYR A 30 9.12 7.60 -16.85
CA TYR A 30 10.03 6.61 -16.24
C TYR A 30 10.04 5.26 -16.97
N GLN A 31 9.12 5.06 -17.92
CA GLN A 31 8.91 3.83 -18.69
C GLN A 31 8.79 2.57 -17.82
N VAL A 32 8.10 2.69 -16.70
CA VAL A 32 7.89 1.62 -15.71
C VAL A 32 6.46 1.70 -15.16
N PRO A 33 5.90 0.60 -14.65
CA PRO A 33 4.66 0.65 -13.87
C PRO A 33 4.85 1.43 -12.57
N VAL A 34 3.79 2.10 -12.15
CA VAL A 34 3.68 2.88 -10.91
C VAL A 34 2.42 2.45 -10.19
N ILE A 35 2.54 2.19 -8.89
CA ILE A 35 1.39 1.86 -8.05
C ILE A 35 0.84 3.14 -7.41
N TYR A 36 -0.43 3.39 -7.67
CA TYR A 36 -1.26 4.36 -6.99
C TYR A 36 -2.23 3.61 -6.07
N PHE A 37 -2.61 4.20 -4.95
CA PHE A 37 -3.60 3.61 -4.07
C PHE A 37 -4.43 4.64 -3.30
N LYS A 38 -5.67 4.26 -3.00
CA LYS A 38 -6.55 4.96 -2.06
C LYS A 38 -6.77 4.06 -0.86
N ALA A 39 -6.87 4.68 0.30
CA ALA A 39 -7.17 4.01 1.54
C ALA A 39 -8.23 4.80 2.30
N SER A 40 -9.25 4.11 2.77
CA SER A 40 -10.31 4.68 3.61
C SER A 40 -10.72 3.72 4.71
N PHE A 41 -11.26 4.26 5.79
CA PHE A 41 -11.97 3.46 6.78
C PHE A 41 -13.28 2.90 6.21
N SER A 42 -13.89 1.97 6.94
CA SER A 42 -15.17 1.35 6.55
C SER A 42 -16.34 2.33 6.37
N ASP A 43 -16.26 3.53 6.97
CA ASP A 43 -17.24 4.60 6.79
C ASP A 43 -16.97 5.48 5.54
N GLY A 44 -15.90 5.18 4.80
CA GLY A 44 -15.47 5.90 3.60
C GLY A 44 -14.57 7.10 3.86
N SER A 45 -14.26 7.43 5.12
CA SER A 45 -13.33 8.53 5.42
C SER A 45 -11.90 8.18 5.00
N PRO A 46 -11.17 9.09 4.32
CA PRO A 46 -9.83 8.80 3.83
C PRO A 46 -8.81 8.79 4.97
N LEU A 47 -7.79 7.95 4.85
CA LEU A 47 -6.68 7.92 5.81
C LEU A 47 -5.80 9.17 5.67
N SER A 48 -5.43 9.75 6.80
CA SER A 48 -4.42 10.79 6.92
C SER A 48 -3.03 10.24 6.64
N HIS A 49 -2.06 11.14 6.38
CA HIS A 49 -0.67 10.74 6.17
C HIS A 49 -0.13 9.86 7.30
N LYS A 50 -0.41 10.21 8.56
CA LYS A 50 0.04 9.43 9.71
C LYS A 50 -0.53 8.01 9.68
N GLU A 51 -1.84 7.87 9.45
CA GLU A 51 -2.54 6.58 9.43
C GLU A 51 -2.08 5.69 8.27
N ILE A 52 -1.71 6.28 7.12
CA ILE A 52 -1.11 5.52 6.00
C ILE A 52 0.20 4.85 6.44
N PHE A 53 1.08 5.60 7.09
CA PHE A 53 2.38 5.08 7.56
C PHE A 53 2.25 4.17 8.79
N GLU A 54 1.16 4.30 9.54
CA GLU A 54 0.87 3.45 10.70
C GLU A 54 0.24 2.10 10.29
N TYR A 55 -0.72 2.11 9.37
CA TYR A 55 -1.51 0.91 9.05
C TYR A 55 -1.11 0.20 7.77
N ILE A 56 -0.56 0.91 6.78
CA ILE A 56 -0.32 0.36 5.43
C ILE A 56 1.16 0.14 5.19
N ILE A 57 2.00 1.16 5.40
CA ILE A 57 3.43 1.10 5.10
C ILE A 57 4.15 0.28 6.18
N PRO A 58 4.85 -0.80 5.84
CA PRO A 58 5.61 -1.55 6.84
C PRO A 58 6.79 -0.74 7.39
N ASP A 59 7.22 -1.01 8.62
CA ASP A 59 8.32 -0.28 9.28
C ASP A 59 9.63 -0.27 8.50
N ALA A 60 9.93 -1.36 7.77
CA ALA A 60 11.11 -1.45 6.90
C ALA A 60 11.09 -0.43 5.74
N TYR A 61 9.93 0.16 5.45
CA TYR A 61 9.67 1.08 4.34
C TYR A 61 9.21 2.46 4.83
N GLN A 62 9.47 2.85 6.08
CA GLN A 62 9.16 4.20 6.56
C GLN A 62 9.90 5.30 5.78
N ASN A 63 11.06 4.96 5.18
CA ASN A 63 11.80 5.83 4.26
C ASN A 63 11.34 5.70 2.80
N ALA A 64 10.32 4.90 2.50
CA ALA A 64 9.82 4.75 1.14
C ALA A 64 9.28 6.09 0.65
N VAL A 65 9.46 6.34 -0.65
CA VAL A 65 9.01 7.56 -1.32
C VAL A 65 7.50 7.46 -1.62
N VAL A 66 6.70 7.33 -0.55
CA VAL A 66 5.24 7.42 -0.61
C VAL A 66 4.88 8.90 -0.62
N SER A 67 4.10 9.32 -1.60
CA SER A 67 3.70 10.72 -1.78
C SER A 67 2.26 10.80 -2.25
N GLN A 68 1.68 12.00 -2.22
CA GLN A 68 0.39 12.28 -2.84
C GLN A 68 0.56 13.01 -4.16
N ASN A 69 -0.25 12.63 -5.15
CA ASN A 69 -0.44 13.39 -6.38
C ASN A 69 -1.82 13.06 -6.96
N ASP A 70 -2.25 13.80 -7.97
CA ASP A 70 -3.43 13.43 -8.72
C ASP A 70 -3.17 12.16 -9.53
N HIS A 71 -4.13 11.25 -9.49
CA HIS A 71 -4.08 10.05 -10.30
C HIS A 71 -4.09 10.44 -11.79
N PRO A 72 -3.12 9.97 -12.61
CA PRO A 72 -2.89 10.48 -13.97
C PRO A 72 -4.07 10.30 -14.93
N ILE A 73 -4.92 9.29 -14.68
CA ILE A 73 -6.13 9.02 -15.48
C ILE A 73 -7.40 9.63 -14.84
N LEU A 74 -7.61 9.43 -13.54
CA LEU A 74 -8.84 9.84 -12.84
C LEU A 74 -8.85 11.32 -12.44
N GLY A 75 -7.70 11.98 -12.35
CA GLY A 75 -7.58 13.38 -11.93
C GLY A 75 -7.98 13.62 -10.46
N THR A 76 -7.99 12.59 -9.63
CA THR A 76 -8.35 12.68 -8.20
C THR A 76 -7.13 12.45 -7.32
N PRO A 77 -7.06 13.06 -6.11
CA PRO A 77 -5.98 12.81 -5.16
C PRO A 77 -5.78 11.33 -4.87
N CYS A 78 -4.54 10.88 -4.86
CA CYS A 78 -4.17 9.50 -4.66
C CYS A 78 -2.77 9.41 -4.03
N TRP A 79 -2.55 8.37 -3.22
CA TRP A 79 -1.20 8.02 -2.78
C TRP A 79 -0.49 7.26 -3.89
N TYR A 80 0.83 7.39 -3.97
CA TYR A 80 1.62 6.61 -4.90
C TYR A 80 3.05 6.41 -4.39
N ILE A 81 3.70 5.35 -4.86
CA ILE A 81 5.14 5.15 -4.65
C ILE A 81 5.87 5.75 -5.85
N HIS A 82 6.80 6.68 -5.59
CA HIS A 82 7.55 7.32 -6.66
C HIS A 82 8.46 6.30 -7.40
N PRO A 83 8.48 6.29 -8.75
CA PRO A 83 9.11 5.23 -9.52
C PRO A 83 10.58 5.49 -9.92
N CYS A 84 11.26 6.48 -9.31
CA CYS A 84 12.60 6.89 -9.75
C CYS A 84 13.61 5.76 -9.81
N ASP A 85 13.59 4.87 -8.82
CA ASP A 85 14.55 3.77 -8.70
C ASP A 85 14.02 2.46 -9.28
N THR A 86 12.75 2.43 -9.72
CA THR A 86 12.11 1.20 -10.22
C THR A 86 12.85 0.61 -11.39
N ARG A 87 13.25 1.43 -12.37
CA ARG A 87 13.99 0.92 -13.54
C ARG A 87 15.32 0.31 -13.15
N SER A 88 16.07 1.00 -12.29
CA SER A 88 17.37 0.53 -11.81
C SER A 88 17.22 -0.79 -11.08
N LEU A 89 16.24 -0.90 -10.18
CA LEU A 89 15.96 -2.11 -9.41
C LEU A 89 15.53 -3.28 -10.30
N MET A 90 14.59 -3.07 -11.23
CA MET A 90 14.11 -4.15 -12.10
C MET A 90 15.23 -4.67 -13.01
N ASN A 91 16.16 -3.81 -13.43
CA ASN A 91 17.33 -4.22 -14.22
C ASN A 91 18.34 -5.07 -13.45
N THR A 92 18.30 -5.11 -12.10
CA THR A 92 19.18 -5.99 -11.31
C THR A 92 18.64 -7.41 -11.17
N MET A 93 17.39 -7.64 -11.53
CA MET A 93 16.71 -8.92 -11.35
C MET A 93 16.72 -9.72 -12.66
N THR A 94 16.70 -11.05 -12.55
CA THR A 94 16.60 -11.96 -13.70
C THR A 94 15.21 -12.59 -13.72
N PHE A 95 14.47 -12.38 -14.80
CA PHE A 95 13.12 -12.90 -15.00
C PHE A 95 12.75 -12.92 -16.49
N ASP A 96 11.75 -13.71 -16.87
CA ASP A 96 11.19 -13.66 -18.22
C ASP A 96 10.49 -12.30 -18.43
N PRO A 97 10.71 -11.58 -19.55
CA PRO A 97 10.02 -10.31 -19.82
C PRO A 97 8.49 -10.35 -19.64
N LEU A 98 7.83 -11.49 -19.89
CA LEU A 98 6.40 -11.69 -19.66
C LEU A 98 6.03 -11.67 -18.17
N ASP A 99 7.00 -11.91 -17.30
CA ASP A 99 6.85 -11.93 -15.84
C ASP A 99 7.17 -10.58 -15.18
N TYR A 100 7.50 -9.54 -15.95
CA TYR A 100 7.90 -8.23 -15.41
C TYR A 100 6.92 -7.71 -14.35
N ILE A 101 5.61 -7.75 -14.63
CA ILE A 101 4.59 -7.26 -13.69
C ILE A 101 4.50 -8.13 -12.44
N LYS A 102 4.68 -9.45 -12.55
CA LYS A 102 4.70 -10.36 -11.39
C LYS A 102 5.87 -10.04 -10.47
N VAL A 103 7.07 -9.92 -11.04
CA VAL A 103 8.28 -9.57 -10.28
C VAL A 103 8.16 -8.18 -9.68
N TRP A 104 7.70 -7.20 -10.46
CA TRP A 104 7.48 -5.84 -9.97
C TRP A 104 6.46 -5.81 -8.81
N LEU A 105 5.34 -6.53 -8.92
CA LEU A 105 4.36 -6.66 -7.82
C LEU A 105 4.92 -7.36 -6.59
N SER A 106 5.83 -8.32 -6.76
CA SER A 106 6.48 -8.97 -5.61
C SER A 106 7.30 -7.99 -4.76
N VAL A 107 7.81 -6.92 -5.37
CA VAL A 107 8.60 -5.87 -4.72
C VAL A 107 7.70 -4.79 -4.13
N TYR A 108 6.82 -4.21 -4.96
CA TYR A 108 6.06 -3.02 -4.57
C TYR A 108 4.72 -3.35 -3.89
N GLY A 109 4.13 -4.49 -4.21
CA GLY A 109 2.84 -4.92 -3.66
C GLY A 109 2.83 -5.00 -2.13
N PRO A 110 3.79 -5.71 -1.49
CA PRO A 110 3.84 -5.81 -0.03
C PRO A 110 3.94 -4.45 0.70
N ILE A 111 4.54 -3.43 0.08
CA ILE A 111 4.69 -2.09 0.66
C ILE A 111 3.32 -1.43 0.88
N VAL A 112 2.33 -1.75 0.06
CA VAL A 112 0.98 -1.16 0.10
C VAL A 112 -0.10 -2.20 0.39
N LYS A 113 0.25 -3.29 1.08
CA LYS A 113 -0.66 -4.40 1.44
C LYS A 113 -1.32 -5.08 0.21
N CYS A 114 -0.69 -5.00 -0.97
CA CYS A 114 -1.11 -5.66 -2.21
C CYS A 114 -0.20 -6.85 -2.53
N SER A 115 -0.06 -7.79 -1.59
CA SER A 115 0.79 -8.96 -1.78
C SER A 115 0.19 -9.94 -2.80
N VAL A 116 1.01 -10.41 -3.73
CA VAL A 116 0.64 -11.45 -4.70
C VAL A 116 0.85 -12.85 -4.10
N PRO A 117 -0.04 -13.82 -4.37
CA PRO A 117 0.15 -15.21 -3.91
C PRO A 117 1.43 -15.83 -4.47
N ILE A 118 2.13 -16.63 -3.66
CA ILE A 118 3.35 -17.33 -4.08
C ILE A 118 3.07 -18.28 -5.25
N SER A 119 1.85 -18.81 -5.37
CA SER A 119 1.43 -19.65 -6.50
C SER A 119 1.55 -18.97 -7.87
N MET A 120 1.65 -17.64 -7.93
CA MET A 120 1.94 -16.93 -9.18
C MET A 120 3.40 -17.10 -9.66
N PHE A 121 4.27 -17.64 -8.81
CA PHE A 121 5.71 -17.85 -9.08
C PHE A 121 6.10 -19.33 -9.13
N THR A 122 5.14 -20.25 -8.98
CA THR A 122 5.37 -21.69 -9.08
C THR A 122 4.70 -22.22 -10.34
N GLU A 123 5.41 -23.01 -11.14
CA GLU A 123 4.83 -23.81 -12.23
C GLU A 123 4.21 -25.12 -11.72
#